data_AF-A0A966UA33-F1
#
_entry.id   AF-A0A966UA33-F1
#
_cell.length_a   1.000
_cell.length_b   1.000
_cell.length_c   1.000
_cell.angle_alpha   90.00
_cell.angle_beta   90.00
_cell.angle_gamma   90.00
#
_symmetry.space_group_name_H-M   'P 1'
#
loop_
_entity.id
_entity.type
_entity.pdbx_description
1 polymer ?
#
loop_
_entity_poly.entity_id
_entity_poly.type
_entity_poly.pdbx_seq_one_letter_code
_entity_poly.pdbx_strand_id
1 'polypeptide(L)'
;MSEADEFSGAPWPSKPSFRILGLTSDQRLFRPSDWAERLAGIMANFDCSADEEAASIAQSHRASSGGYSSLVLPIFLDHAVQGTLQSLRAVEVNARLHDVEPLAYEFLRRFAIDNDLITILLESPSSGSNKP
;
A
#
# COMPACT_ATOMS: atom_id res chain seq x y z
N MET A 1 14.45 38.55 -2.39
CA MET A 1 13.07 38.82 -1.95
C MET A 1 12.28 37.60 -2.31
N SER A 2 11.87 36.88 -1.27
CA SER A 2 11.28 35.55 -1.32
C SER A 2 9.83 35.66 -1.77
N GLU A 3 9.48 34.94 -2.83
CA GLU A 3 8.09 34.77 -3.26
C GLU A 3 7.52 33.63 -2.40
N ALA A 4 6.98 34.01 -1.26
CA ALA A 4 6.32 33.13 -0.32
C ALA A 4 4.90 33.65 -0.13
N ASP A 5 3.97 33.22 -0.98
CA ASP A 5 2.53 33.26 -0.72
C ASP A 5 1.86 32.47 -1.86
N GLU A 6 1.42 31.24 -1.56
CA GLU A 6 0.18 30.59 -2.05
C GLU A 6 0.24 29.05 -1.87
N PHE A 7 0.22 28.54 -0.63
CA PHE A 7 -0.39 27.21 -0.37
C PHE A 7 -0.85 27.12 1.09
N SER A 8 -1.89 27.91 1.38
CA SER A 8 -2.67 27.82 2.61
C SER A 8 -3.50 26.53 2.61
N GLY A 9 -3.16 25.58 3.47
CA GLY A 9 -4.15 24.71 4.14
C GLY A 9 -4.92 23.67 3.32
N ALA A 10 -4.48 23.28 2.13
CA ALA A 10 -5.03 22.10 1.45
C ALA A 10 -4.13 20.87 1.72
N PRO A 11 -4.68 19.69 2.10
CA PRO A 11 -3.88 18.49 2.12
C PRO A 11 -3.36 18.29 0.69
N TRP A 12 -2.04 18.21 0.55
CA TRP A 12 -1.40 17.77 -0.69
C TRP A 12 -2.19 16.60 -1.28
N PRO A 13 -2.28 16.42 -2.62
CA PRO A 13 -2.80 15.17 -3.15
C PRO A 13 -1.86 14.06 -2.67
N SER A 14 -2.21 13.48 -1.52
CA SER A 14 -1.46 12.40 -0.88
C SER A 14 -1.36 11.29 -1.92
N LYS A 15 -0.17 10.69 -2.04
CA LYS A 15 0.10 9.70 -3.10
C LYS A 15 -1.02 8.66 -3.10
N PRO A 16 -1.47 8.15 -4.26
CA PRO A 16 -2.57 7.21 -4.26
C PRO A 16 -2.16 5.92 -3.53
N SER A 17 -3.11 5.35 -2.80
CA SER A 17 -3.02 3.95 -2.38
C SER A 17 -3.02 3.07 -3.62
N PHE A 18 -2.33 1.93 -3.57
CA PHE A 18 -2.27 1.01 -4.69
C PHE A 18 -2.19 -0.42 -4.19
N ARG A 19 -2.45 -1.36 -5.11
CA ARG A 19 -2.41 -2.78 -4.84
C ARG A 19 -1.49 -3.47 -5.85
N ILE A 20 -0.56 -4.27 -5.35
CA ILE A 20 0.32 -5.10 -6.15
C ILE A 20 -0.30 -6.49 -6.24
N LEU A 21 -0.64 -6.92 -7.44
CA LEU A 21 -1.18 -8.25 -7.69
C LEU A 21 -0.04 -9.25 -7.84
N GLY A 22 -0.20 -10.45 -7.28
CA GLY A 22 0.67 -11.60 -7.53
C GLY A 22 0.43 -12.23 -8.90
N LEU A 23 0.23 -11.38 -9.92
CA LEU A 23 -0.02 -11.73 -11.29
C LEU A 23 0.90 -10.88 -12.18
N THR A 24 1.62 -11.53 -13.08
CA THR A 24 2.48 -10.85 -14.04
C THR A 24 1.70 -10.37 -15.26
N SER A 25 2.31 -9.54 -16.10
CA SER A 25 1.69 -9.10 -17.37
C SER A 25 1.37 -10.27 -18.31
N ASP A 26 2.12 -11.39 -18.22
CA ASP A 26 1.89 -12.65 -18.97
C ASP A 26 0.79 -13.54 -18.37
N GLN A 27 -0.04 -13.03 -17.45
CA GLN A 27 -1.07 -13.79 -16.72
C GLN A 27 -0.51 -15.01 -15.97
N ARG A 28 0.69 -14.92 -15.42
CA ARG A 28 1.28 -15.97 -14.57
C ARG A 28 1.24 -15.57 -13.12
N LEU A 29 0.97 -16.55 -12.26
CA LEU A 29 1.05 -16.35 -10.82
C LEU A 29 2.49 -16.10 -10.38
N PHE A 30 2.68 -15.06 -9.58
CA PHE A 30 3.96 -14.78 -8.96
C PHE A 30 4.28 -15.82 -7.87
N ARG A 31 5.58 -16.10 -7.70
CA ARG A 31 6.11 -17.11 -6.77
C ARG A 31 7.31 -16.53 -6.02
N PRO A 32 7.57 -16.96 -4.77
CA PRO A 32 6.85 -17.98 -3.99
C PRO A 32 5.45 -17.53 -3.55
N SER A 33 4.59 -18.44 -3.10
CA SER A 33 3.21 -18.14 -2.64
C SER A 33 3.15 -17.13 -1.49
N ASP A 34 4.17 -17.12 -0.64
CA ASP A 34 4.24 -16.36 0.61
C ASP A 34 4.91 -14.99 0.44
N TRP A 35 5.09 -14.54 -0.81
CA TRP A 35 5.78 -13.28 -1.12
C TRP A 35 5.07 -12.07 -0.49
N ALA A 36 3.74 -12.08 -0.47
CA ALA A 36 2.92 -10.98 0.03
C ALA A 36 3.10 -10.84 1.54
N GLU A 37 3.02 -11.95 2.28
CA GLU A 37 3.27 -12.01 3.72
C GLU A 37 4.69 -11.56 4.07
N ARG A 38 5.69 -12.00 3.30
CA ARG A 38 7.09 -11.58 3.49
C ARG A 38 7.26 -10.08 3.26
N LEU A 39 6.68 -9.55 2.19
CA LEU A 39 6.77 -8.13 1.86
C LEU A 39 6.10 -7.28 2.93
N ALA A 40 4.88 -7.64 3.35
CA ALA A 40 4.17 -6.95 4.41
C ALA A 40 4.89 -7.05 5.77
N GLY A 41 5.53 -8.18 6.06
CA GLY A 41 6.33 -8.37 7.26
C GLY A 41 7.55 -7.44 7.32
N ILE A 42 8.24 -7.22 6.20
CA ILE A 42 9.33 -6.23 6.11
C ILE A 42 8.77 -4.81 6.34
N MET A 43 7.58 -4.54 5.80
CA MET A 43 6.96 -3.22 5.91
C MET A 43 6.43 -2.91 7.32
N ALA A 44 6.21 -3.94 8.14
CA ALA A 44 5.81 -3.82 9.55
C ALA A 44 6.80 -2.99 10.40
N ASN A 45 8.05 -2.85 9.97
CA ASN A 45 9.07 -2.03 10.63
C ASN A 45 8.87 -0.52 10.43
N PHE A 46 8.14 -0.11 9.40
CA PHE A 46 7.93 1.30 9.05
C PHE A 46 6.60 1.86 9.57
N ASP A 47 5.85 1.08 10.35
CA ASP A 47 4.62 1.55 11.01
C ASP A 47 4.89 2.46 12.23
N CYS A 48 6.16 2.74 12.55
CA CYS A 48 6.54 3.68 13.61
C CYS A 48 6.42 5.12 13.13
N SER A 49 5.39 5.81 13.59
CA SER A 49 5.35 7.27 13.55
C SER A 49 6.34 7.83 14.59
N ALA A 50 6.91 9.02 14.33
CA ALA A 50 7.82 9.69 15.27
C ALA A 50 7.14 10.07 16.61
N ASP A 51 5.82 10.15 16.61
CA ASP A 51 4.98 10.37 17.79
C ASP A 51 4.80 9.09 18.61
N GLU A 52 5.15 9.13 19.90
CA GLU A 52 5.04 7.98 20.81
C GLU A 52 3.61 7.42 20.92
N GLU A 53 2.60 8.29 20.81
CA GLU A 53 1.19 7.88 20.81
C GLU A 53 0.86 7.05 19.56
N ALA A 54 1.32 7.48 18.39
CA ALA A 54 1.11 6.76 17.14
C ALA A 54 1.94 5.46 17.06
N ALA A 55 3.11 5.40 17.70
CA ALA A 55 3.87 4.16 17.86
C ALA A 55 3.11 3.12 18.72
N SER A 56 2.43 3.55 19.78
CA SER A 56 1.59 2.68 20.62
C SER A 56 0.36 2.15 19.86
N ILE A 57 -0.23 2.99 19.01
CA ILE A 57 -1.33 2.64 18.10
C ILE A 57 -0.81 1.61 17.08
N ALA A 58 0.30 1.87 16.40
CA ALA A 58 0.93 0.95 15.45
C ALA A 58 1.27 -0.43 16.07
N GLN A 59 1.76 -0.45 17.31
CA GLN A 59 2.00 -1.69 18.06
C GLN A 59 0.70 -2.50 18.28
N SER A 60 -0.38 -1.81 18.63
CA SER A 60 -1.70 -2.39 18.83
C SER A 60 -2.30 -2.91 17.52
N HIS A 61 -2.16 -2.13 16.44
CA HIS A 61 -2.57 -2.52 15.09
C HIS A 61 -1.82 -3.76 14.59
N ARG A 62 -0.51 -3.88 14.85
CA ARG A 62 0.27 -5.09 14.55
C ARG A 62 -0.24 -6.30 15.31
N ALA A 63 -0.55 -6.15 16.60
CA ALA A 63 -1.08 -7.24 17.40
C ALA A 63 -2.44 -7.75 16.86
N SER A 64 -3.30 -6.85 16.39
CA SER A 64 -4.60 -7.20 15.81
C SER A 64 -4.50 -7.73 14.37
N SER A 65 -3.50 -7.32 13.59
CA SER A 65 -3.33 -7.70 12.19
C SER A 65 -2.43 -8.92 11.99
N GLY A 66 -2.13 -9.68 13.05
CA GLY A 66 -1.28 -10.88 12.98
C GLY A 66 0.21 -10.60 12.76
N GLY A 67 0.67 -9.38 13.09
CA GLY A 67 2.07 -8.95 12.97
C GLY A 67 2.36 -8.01 11.80
N TYR A 68 1.38 -7.67 10.96
CA TYR A 68 1.55 -6.78 9.80
C TYR A 68 1.27 -5.29 10.09
N SER A 69 1.85 -4.40 9.28
CA SER A 69 1.57 -2.95 9.30
C SER A 69 0.17 -2.65 8.79
N SER A 70 -0.51 -1.63 9.34
CA SER A 70 -1.81 -1.19 8.80
C SER A 70 -1.68 -0.43 7.47
N LEU A 71 -0.46 -0.04 7.11
CA LEU A 71 -0.14 0.66 5.87
C LEU A 71 0.17 -0.31 4.73
N VAL A 72 0.60 -1.54 5.04
CA VAL A 72 0.91 -2.57 4.05
C VAL A 72 0.37 -3.92 4.49
N LEU A 73 -0.66 -4.40 3.80
CA LEU A 73 -1.38 -5.61 4.18
C LEU A 73 -1.31 -6.68 3.09
N PRO A 74 -1.00 -7.94 3.45
CA PRO A 74 -1.16 -9.06 2.54
C PRO A 74 -2.64 -9.44 2.47
N ILE A 75 -3.18 -9.58 1.26
CA ILE A 75 -4.56 -9.95 1.02
C ILE A 75 -4.67 -11.10 0.02
N PHE A 76 -5.84 -11.74 0.01
CA PHE A 76 -6.26 -12.64 -1.05
C PHE A 76 -7.39 -12.00 -1.84
N LEU A 77 -7.40 -12.17 -3.15
CA LEU A 77 -8.53 -11.80 -4.01
C LEU A 77 -8.86 -12.94 -4.95
N ASP A 78 -10.13 -13.10 -5.28
CA ASP A 78 -10.54 -13.96 -6.39
C ASP A 78 -10.19 -13.28 -7.72
N HIS A 79 -9.47 -13.98 -8.58
CA HIS A 79 -9.07 -13.47 -9.88
C HIS A 79 -9.13 -14.58 -10.95
N ALA A 80 -9.60 -14.23 -12.15
CA ALA A 80 -9.61 -15.14 -13.28
C ALA A 80 -8.22 -15.17 -13.92
N VAL A 81 -7.49 -16.28 -13.75
CA VAL A 81 -6.18 -16.50 -14.35
C VAL A 81 -6.35 -17.53 -15.46
N GLN A 82 -6.06 -17.16 -16.71
CA GLN A 82 -6.20 -18.05 -17.87
C GLN A 82 -7.59 -18.71 -17.97
N GLY A 83 -8.65 -17.96 -17.63
CA GLY A 83 -10.02 -18.45 -17.68
C GLY A 83 -10.49 -19.30 -16.50
N THR A 84 -9.63 -19.49 -15.48
CA THR A 84 -10.00 -20.21 -14.23
C THR A 84 -9.98 -19.25 -13.04
N LEU A 85 -11.03 -19.27 -12.22
CA LEU A 85 -11.03 -18.53 -10.95
C LEU A 85 -10.03 -19.14 -9.98
N GLN A 86 -9.09 -18.32 -9.50
CA GLN A 86 -8.09 -18.70 -8.52
C GLN A 86 -7.93 -17.61 -7.47
N SER A 87 -7.54 -18.02 -6.26
CA SER A 87 -7.20 -17.07 -5.20
C SER A 87 -5.80 -16.51 -5.45
N LEU A 88 -5.72 -15.22 -5.74
CA LEU A 88 -4.50 -14.49 -6.00
C LEU A 88 -4.02 -13.84 -4.70
N ARG A 89 -2.72 -13.98 -4.43
CA ARG A 89 -2.01 -13.18 -3.43
C ARG A 89 -1.83 -11.75 -3.93
N ALA A 90 -2.06 -10.78 -3.06
CA ALA A 90 -1.74 -9.38 -3.35
C ALA A 90 -1.28 -8.65 -2.10
N VAL A 91 -0.69 -7.48 -2.31
CA VAL A 91 -0.31 -6.54 -1.25
C VAL A 91 -1.04 -5.23 -1.48
N GLU A 92 -1.77 -4.79 -0.48
CA GLU A 92 -2.39 -3.46 -0.45
C GLU A 92 -1.46 -2.48 0.24
N VAL A 93 -1.24 -1.33 -0.38
CA VAL A 93 -0.34 -0.27 0.07
C VAL A 93 -1.12 1.02 0.24
N ASN A 94 -1.13 1.54 1.47
CA ASN A 94 -1.80 2.78 1.82
C ASN A 94 -0.94 4.00 1.42
N ALA A 95 -1.59 5.01 0.86
CA ALA A 95 -1.06 6.35 0.59
C ALA A 95 -0.17 6.91 1.72
N ARG A 96 -0.64 6.76 2.97
CA ARG A 96 0.02 7.28 4.17
C ARG A 96 1.41 6.69 4.41
N LEU A 97 1.73 5.54 3.81
CA LEU A 97 3.08 5.00 3.87
C LEU A 97 4.10 5.99 3.29
N HIS A 98 3.73 6.74 2.25
CA HIS A 98 4.63 7.74 1.68
C HIS A 98 4.89 8.91 2.64
N ASP A 99 3.91 9.27 3.47
CA ASP A 99 4.04 10.36 4.44
C ASP A 99 4.91 9.94 5.65
N VAL A 100 4.87 8.65 6.02
CA VAL A 100 5.67 8.09 7.11
C VAL A 100 7.09 7.75 6.64
N GLU A 101 7.21 7.00 5.54
CA GLU A 101 8.48 6.55 4.99
C GLU A 101 8.43 6.51 3.45
N PRO A 102 8.85 7.59 2.76
CA PRO A 102 8.76 7.69 1.30
C PRO A 102 9.63 6.66 0.58
N LEU A 103 10.76 6.24 1.18
CA LEU A 103 11.64 5.23 0.57
C LEU A 103 10.98 3.85 0.56
N ALA A 104 10.22 3.49 1.60
CA ALA A 104 9.48 2.24 1.66
C ALA A 104 8.36 2.19 0.60
N TYR A 105 7.64 3.30 0.42
CA TYR A 105 6.62 3.42 -0.60
C TYR A 105 7.21 3.26 -2.02
N GLU A 106 8.33 3.93 -2.30
CA GLU A 106 8.99 3.80 -3.61
C GLU A 106 9.58 2.40 -3.81
N PHE A 107 10.12 1.78 -2.76
CA PHE A 107 10.59 0.40 -2.81
C PHE A 107 9.46 -0.56 -3.25
N LEU A 108 8.24 -0.40 -2.73
CA LEU A 108 7.11 -1.24 -3.10
C LEU A 108 6.69 -1.05 -4.57
N ARG A 109 6.70 0.19 -5.06
CA ARG A 109 6.46 0.45 -6.49
C ARG A 109 7.54 -0.18 -7.36
N ARG A 110 8.80 -0.01 -6.96
CA ARG A 110 9.93 -0.54 -7.70
C ARG A 110 9.95 -2.08 -7.69
N PHE A 111 9.60 -2.69 -6.57
CA PHE A 111 9.44 -4.14 -6.45
C PHE A 111 8.42 -4.67 -7.46
N ALA A 112 7.27 -4.01 -7.62
CA ALA A 112 6.28 -4.43 -8.62
C ALA A 112 6.85 -4.36 -10.05
N ILE A 113 7.54 -3.27 -10.39
CA ILE A 113 8.15 -3.07 -11.71
C ILE A 113 9.22 -4.13 -12.01
N ASP A 114 10.15 -4.34 -11.08
CA ASP A 114 11.28 -5.27 -11.28
C ASP A 114 10.82 -6.74 -11.38
N ASN A 115 9.63 -7.05 -10.85
CA ASN A 115 9.03 -8.39 -10.91
C ASN A 115 7.90 -8.51 -11.95
N ASP A 116 7.70 -7.51 -12.80
CA ASP A 116 6.63 -7.45 -13.82
C ASP A 116 5.22 -7.68 -13.24
N LEU A 117 4.98 -7.21 -12.01
CA LEU A 117 3.69 -7.39 -11.33
C LEU A 117 2.69 -6.32 -11.73
N ILE A 118 1.45 -6.75 -11.92
CA ILE A 118 0.34 -5.83 -12.20
C ILE A 118 0.03 -5.00 -10.95
N THR A 119 -0.08 -3.69 -11.13
CA THR A 119 -0.48 -2.76 -10.07
C THR A 119 -1.80 -2.08 -10.40
N ILE A 120 -2.71 -2.03 -9.41
CA ILE A 120 -3.99 -1.32 -9.51
C ILE A 120 -3.95 -0.12 -8.56
N LEU A 121 -4.31 1.06 -9.07
CA LEU A 121 -4.52 2.23 -8.22
C LEU A 121 -5.82 2.06 -7.43
N LEU A 122 -5.76 2.29 -6.13
CA LEU A 122 -6.93 2.34 -5.27
C LEU A 122 -7.31 3.82 -5.16
N GLU A 123 -8.33 4.22 -5.90
CA GLU A 123 -8.93 5.53 -5.69
C GLU A 123 -9.32 5.65 -4.22
N SER A 124 -8.70 6.61 -3.52
CA SER A 124 -9.23 7.06 -2.25
C SER A 124 -10.69 7.46 -2.51
N PRO A 125 -11.66 7.10 -1.65
CA PRO A 125 -13.02 7.56 -1.83
C PRO A 125 -12.96 9.08 -1.84
N SER A 126 -13.00 9.65 -3.04
CA SER A 126 -13.03 11.08 -3.24
C SER A 126 -14.25 11.52 -2.46
N SER A 127 -14.05 12.33 -1.43
CA SER A 127 -15.14 12.91 -0.66
C SER A 127 -16.01 13.65 -1.65
N GLY A 128 -17.06 12.97 -2.12
CA GLY A 128 -18.02 13.49 -3.08
C GLY A 128 -18.78 14.57 -2.36
N SER A 129 -18.31 15.80 -2.51
CA SER A 129 -19.06 16.99 -2.14
C SER A 129 -20.25 17.10 -3.09
N ASN A 130 -21.29 16.34 -2.82
CA ASN A 130 -22.62 16.61 -3.35
C ASN A 130 -23.32 17.48 -2.30
N LYS A 131 -23.13 18.80 -2.39
CA LYS A 131 -23.90 19.77 -1.62
C LYS A 131 -25.12 20.15 -2.47
N PRO A 132 -26.36 19.88 -2.02
CA PRO A 132 -27.54 20.46 -2.64
C PRO A 132 -27.60 21.98 -2.44
#